data_AF-R6SI36-F1
#
_entry.id   AF-R6SI36-F1
#
_cell.length_a   1.000
_cell.length_b   1.000
_cell.length_c   1.000
_cell.angle_alpha   90.00
_cell.angle_beta   90.00
_cell.angle_gamma   90.00
#
_symmetry.space_group_name_H-M   'P 1'
#
loop_
_entity.id
_entity.type
_entity.pdbx_description
1 polymer ?
#
loop_
_entity_poly.entity_id
_entity_poly.type
_entity_poly.pdbx_seq_one_letter_code
_entity_poly.pdbx_strand_id
1 'polypeptide(L)'
;MNANIPIIPETITVHLGAPSATAENVTLPFVDYIANVASSEIYPTWPEAALRANIYAQISFALNRIYTEYYRSRGYDFDITNSTAYDQYFVKGRSVFENIRELVSEMFDDYIRRSDSVAPLFSTYCDGIRVSCNGMSQWGSVALAEEGYTPYEILRYYYGDDIELVRNAPIAGRSQSAPETALRIGATGDDVRTVQIRLNRVGENYPSIPKIIRSDGIFSFDTENAVRAFQKAFNITVDGIVGKNTWYTLQNAYFAVRKLTELDAEGISLEEVTQQFPSVLRRGSTGLGVTSLQYYISYLSAYYDTIPAVATDGIFGPETEAAVRDMQTTFGLPADGIVGRLTWNAMYNAYLGIIGTVPVEYTEGLVVPFPGIILRVGAESDQVRLLQEYLNFIAQYEDNVPAVNPTGYFGSMTEASVLAVQRLLGLSPTGSVDISTWTAIKELYRDLYSTNRLGEGQYPGYVVGGS
;
A
#
# COMPACT_ATOMS: atom_id res chain seq x y z
N MET A 1 13.87 -5.18 7.28
CA MET A 1 12.67 -4.85 6.49
C MET A 1 11.59 -4.45 7.47
N ASN A 2 11.00 -3.26 7.31
CA ASN A 2 9.85 -2.88 8.12
C ASN A 2 8.61 -3.56 7.55
N ALA A 3 7.69 -4.02 8.37
CA ALA A 3 6.42 -4.59 7.94
C ALA A 3 5.30 -3.91 8.70
N ASN A 4 4.16 -3.68 8.04
CA ASN A 4 3.00 -3.09 8.68
C ASN A 4 2.23 -4.17 9.46
N ILE A 5 2.83 -4.59 10.57
CA ILE A 5 2.28 -5.60 11.49
C ILE A 5 1.29 -4.96 12.46
N PRO A 6 0.33 -5.72 13.03
CA PRO A 6 -0.58 -5.19 14.02
C PRO A 6 0.16 -4.59 15.22
N ILE A 7 -0.36 -3.47 15.69
CA ILE A 7 0.09 -2.78 16.90
C ILE A 7 -1.04 -2.79 17.93
N ILE A 8 -0.68 -2.77 19.20
CA ILE A 8 -1.65 -2.59 20.29
C ILE A 8 -1.96 -1.11 20.39
N PRO A 9 -3.24 -0.70 20.25
CA PRO A 9 -3.56 0.71 20.29
C PRO A 9 -3.49 1.23 21.73
N GLU A 10 -3.01 2.46 21.92
CA GLU A 10 -3.03 3.10 23.24
C GLU A 10 -4.46 3.22 23.80
N THR A 11 -5.44 3.47 22.91
CA THR A 11 -6.85 3.66 23.27
C THR A 11 -7.82 2.94 22.32
N ILE A 12 -9.04 2.75 22.81
CA ILE A 12 -10.17 2.23 22.04
C ILE A 12 -11.40 3.10 22.29
N THR A 13 -12.19 3.34 21.25
CA THR A 13 -13.47 4.06 21.32
C THR A 13 -14.63 3.08 21.22
N VAL A 14 -15.38 2.97 22.31
CA VAL A 14 -16.54 2.08 22.46
C VAL A 14 -17.84 2.86 22.25
N HIS A 15 -18.71 2.38 21.37
CA HIS A 15 -20.06 2.92 21.17
C HIS A 15 -21.08 2.23 22.08
N LEU A 16 -21.81 3.00 22.88
CA LEU A 16 -22.74 2.50 23.90
C LEU A 16 -24.14 2.17 23.36
N GLY A 17 -24.21 1.51 22.20
CA GLY A 17 -25.47 1.18 21.54
C GLY A 17 -25.29 0.25 20.34
N ALA A 18 -26.40 0.01 19.63
CA ALA A 18 -26.34 -0.62 18.32
C ALA A 18 -25.60 0.29 17.32
N PRO A 19 -24.92 -0.23 16.29
CA PRO A 19 -24.03 0.58 15.45
C PRO A 19 -24.65 1.86 14.86
N SER A 20 -25.93 1.82 14.48
CA SER A 20 -26.65 2.96 13.91
C SER A 20 -27.46 3.76 14.92
N ALA A 21 -27.41 3.43 16.21
CA ALA A 21 -28.15 4.11 17.25
C ALA A 21 -27.44 5.41 17.65
N THR A 22 -28.21 6.43 18.03
CA THR A 22 -27.63 7.61 18.68
C THR A 22 -27.27 7.26 20.12
N ALA A 23 -26.00 6.96 20.36
CA ALA A 23 -25.46 6.66 21.68
C ALA A 23 -24.09 7.32 21.90
N GLU A 24 -23.65 7.36 23.16
CA GLU A 24 -22.36 7.91 23.54
C GLU A 24 -21.19 7.06 23.03
N ASN A 25 -20.13 7.73 22.58
CA ASN A 25 -18.83 7.13 22.32
C ASN A 25 -17.90 7.39 23.51
N VAL A 26 -17.31 6.33 24.09
CA VAL A 26 -16.38 6.41 25.23
C VAL A 26 -15.00 5.96 24.77
N THR A 27 -14.00 6.83 24.90
CA THR A 27 -12.60 6.51 24.63
C THR A 27 -11.85 6.28 25.92
N LEU A 28 -11.12 5.17 26.01
CA LEU A 28 -10.35 4.76 27.19
C LEU A 28 -9.10 3.97 26.80
N PRO A 29 -8.12 3.79 27.71
CA PRO A 29 -6.97 2.93 27.48
C PRO A 29 -7.38 1.51 27.08
N PHE A 30 -6.69 0.90 26.11
CA PHE A 30 -7.04 -0.44 25.62
C PHE A 30 -6.99 -1.49 26.74
N VAL A 31 -5.99 -1.39 27.63
CA VAL A 31 -5.87 -2.25 28.83
C VAL A 31 -7.11 -2.14 29.75
N ASP A 32 -7.65 -0.93 29.94
CA ASP A 32 -8.84 -0.70 30.78
C ASP A 32 -10.11 -1.25 30.14
N TYR A 33 -10.20 -1.18 28.80
CA TYR A 33 -11.28 -1.79 28.05
C TYR A 33 -11.30 -3.31 28.23
N ILE A 34 -10.15 -3.98 28.06
CA ILE A 34 -10.07 -5.43 28.23
C ILE A 34 -10.38 -5.84 29.66
N ALA A 35 -9.88 -5.13 30.67
CA ALA A 35 -10.18 -5.42 32.07
C ALA A 35 -11.68 -5.25 32.40
N ASN A 36 -12.33 -4.28 31.77
CA ASN A 36 -13.77 -4.07 31.85
C ASN A 36 -14.55 -5.24 31.23
N VAL A 37 -14.22 -5.61 29.99
CA VAL A 37 -14.85 -6.72 29.27
C VAL A 37 -14.67 -8.04 30.02
N ALA A 38 -13.44 -8.37 30.43
CA ALA A 38 -13.14 -9.55 31.23
C ALA A 38 -13.99 -9.58 32.52
N SER A 39 -14.04 -8.47 33.26
CA SER A 39 -14.86 -8.41 34.48
C SER A 39 -16.38 -8.48 34.19
N SER A 40 -16.80 -8.25 32.96
CA SER A 40 -18.21 -8.25 32.51
C SER A 40 -18.69 -9.58 31.97
N GLU A 41 -17.78 -10.40 31.46
CA GLU A 41 -18.14 -11.62 30.75
C GLU A 41 -17.67 -12.90 31.42
N ILE A 42 -16.67 -12.82 32.31
CA ILE A 42 -16.12 -13.99 33.01
C ILE A 42 -16.08 -13.76 34.53
N TYR A 43 -16.13 -14.85 35.29
CA TYR A 43 -16.12 -14.80 36.75
C TYR A 43 -14.68 -14.81 37.28
N PRO A 44 -14.31 -13.89 38.19
CA PRO A 44 -12.94 -13.79 38.71
C PRO A 44 -12.48 -15.01 39.52
N THR A 45 -13.42 -15.89 39.90
CA THR A 45 -13.14 -17.10 40.69
C THR A 45 -12.83 -18.33 39.84
N TRP A 46 -12.88 -18.21 38.51
CA TRP A 46 -12.54 -19.31 37.61
C TRP A 46 -11.05 -19.69 37.71
N PRO A 47 -10.69 -20.92 37.34
CA PRO A 47 -9.29 -21.33 37.25
C PRO A 47 -8.49 -20.34 36.40
N GLU A 48 -7.29 -20.00 36.83
CA GLU A 48 -6.45 -18.99 36.15
C GLU A 48 -6.21 -19.34 34.68
N ALA A 49 -6.07 -20.64 34.35
CA ALA A 49 -5.89 -21.08 32.97
C ALA A 49 -7.08 -20.71 32.08
N ALA A 50 -8.31 -20.84 32.59
CA ALA A 50 -9.53 -20.42 31.90
C ALA A 50 -9.60 -18.90 31.79
N LEU A 51 -9.26 -18.16 32.86
CA LEU A 51 -9.23 -16.69 32.83
C LEU A 51 -8.29 -16.17 31.74
N ARG A 52 -7.06 -16.68 31.69
CA ARG A 52 -6.06 -16.28 30.69
C ARG A 52 -6.49 -16.63 29.27
N ALA A 53 -7.05 -17.82 29.03
CA ALA A 53 -7.56 -18.20 27.72
C ALA A 53 -8.67 -17.23 27.23
N ASN A 54 -9.61 -16.88 28.11
CA ASN A 54 -10.67 -15.90 27.81
C ASN A 54 -10.12 -14.51 27.52
N ILE A 55 -9.16 -14.03 28.33
CA ILE A 55 -8.54 -12.71 28.14
C ILE A 55 -7.79 -12.65 26.79
N TYR A 56 -7.04 -13.69 26.40
CA TYR A 56 -6.40 -13.74 25.08
C TYR A 56 -7.41 -13.67 23.93
N ALA A 57 -8.53 -14.40 24.03
CA ALA A 57 -9.61 -14.34 23.04
C ALA A 57 -10.28 -12.95 23.01
N GLN A 58 -10.42 -12.28 24.16
CA GLN A 58 -10.99 -10.94 24.24
C GLN A 58 -10.08 -9.89 23.60
N ILE A 59 -8.77 -9.94 23.87
CA ILE A 59 -7.77 -9.04 23.29
C ILE A 59 -7.73 -9.21 21.77
N SER A 60 -7.61 -10.45 21.30
CA SER A 60 -7.51 -10.74 19.87
C SER A 60 -8.78 -10.33 19.10
N PHE A 61 -9.97 -10.51 19.69
CA PHE A 61 -11.24 -10.04 19.11
C PHE A 61 -11.24 -8.52 18.92
N ALA A 62 -10.95 -7.78 20.00
CA ALA A 62 -10.95 -6.31 19.97
C ALA A 62 -9.89 -5.78 19.00
N LEU A 63 -8.70 -6.38 19.02
CA LEU A 63 -7.61 -6.02 18.12
C LEU A 63 -7.95 -6.30 16.66
N ASN A 64 -8.67 -7.39 16.35
CA ASN A 64 -9.16 -7.67 15.00
C ASN A 64 -10.13 -6.58 14.51
N ARG A 65 -11.09 -6.13 15.34
CA ARG A 65 -12.00 -5.02 15.00
C ARG A 65 -11.25 -3.75 14.63
N ILE A 66 -10.19 -3.46 15.38
CA ILE A 66 -9.34 -2.29 15.19
C ILE A 66 -8.48 -2.42 13.94
N TYR A 67 -7.78 -3.55 13.79
CA TYR A 67 -6.88 -3.83 12.66
C TYR A 67 -7.61 -3.82 11.32
N THR A 68 -8.81 -4.38 11.28
CA THR A 68 -9.67 -4.39 10.09
C THR A 68 -10.43 -3.07 9.89
N GLU A 69 -10.30 -2.11 10.82
CA GLU A 69 -11.08 -0.88 10.86
C GLU A 69 -12.59 -1.14 10.69
N TYR A 70 -13.11 -2.24 11.26
CA TYR A 70 -14.43 -2.79 10.92
C TYR A 70 -15.55 -1.74 10.93
N TYR A 71 -15.64 -0.92 11.97
CA TYR A 71 -16.63 0.16 12.02
C TYR A 71 -16.18 1.40 11.23
N ARG A 72 -14.91 1.81 11.36
CA ARG A 72 -14.41 3.04 10.72
C ARG A 72 -14.45 3.02 9.19
N SER A 73 -14.10 1.89 8.59
CA SER A 73 -14.19 1.69 7.14
C SER A 73 -15.63 1.71 6.61
N ARG A 74 -16.61 1.64 7.51
CA ARG A 74 -18.06 1.74 7.23
C ARG A 74 -18.63 3.12 7.57
N GLY A 75 -17.78 4.09 7.89
CA GLY A 75 -18.16 5.49 8.13
C GLY A 75 -18.49 5.82 9.58
N TYR A 76 -18.30 4.88 10.52
CA TYR A 76 -18.43 5.15 11.94
C TYR A 76 -17.17 5.80 12.52
N ASP A 77 -17.32 6.49 13.64
CA ASP A 77 -16.22 7.19 14.35
C ASP A 77 -15.72 6.42 15.59
N PHE A 78 -16.25 5.22 15.82
CA PHE A 78 -15.88 4.31 16.91
C PHE A 78 -15.27 3.00 16.38
N ASP A 79 -14.76 2.18 17.31
CA ASP A 79 -13.99 0.98 16.99
C ASP A 79 -14.73 -0.32 17.27
N ILE A 80 -15.62 -0.29 18.26
CA ILE A 80 -16.34 -1.45 18.77
C ILE A 80 -17.60 -1.00 19.48
N THR A 81 -18.63 -1.84 19.54
CA THR A 81 -19.84 -1.60 20.34
C THR A 81 -19.73 -2.29 21.71
N ASN A 82 -20.67 -2.00 22.61
CA ASN A 82 -20.64 -2.49 23.99
C ASN A 82 -21.55 -3.69 24.28
N SER A 83 -22.10 -4.34 23.25
CA SER A 83 -23.13 -5.38 23.38
C SER A 83 -22.72 -6.67 22.69
N THR A 84 -22.97 -7.80 23.35
CA THR A 84 -22.73 -9.16 22.82
C THR A 84 -23.58 -9.51 21.60
N ALA A 85 -24.57 -8.67 21.27
CA ALA A 85 -25.30 -8.79 20.01
C ALA A 85 -24.44 -8.47 18.77
N TYR A 86 -23.34 -7.73 18.96
CA TYR A 86 -22.48 -7.26 17.87
C TYR A 86 -20.99 -7.50 18.16
N ASP A 87 -20.56 -7.27 19.41
CA ASP A 87 -19.17 -7.34 19.86
C ASP A 87 -19.06 -7.93 21.29
N GLN A 88 -18.41 -7.21 22.21
CA GLN A 88 -18.12 -7.64 23.57
C GLN A 88 -18.92 -6.79 24.58
N TYR A 89 -19.26 -7.38 25.72
CA TYR A 89 -20.01 -6.71 26.76
C TYR A 89 -19.14 -5.73 27.53
N PHE A 90 -19.43 -4.44 27.37
CA PHE A 90 -18.75 -3.35 28.07
C PHE A 90 -19.74 -2.50 28.86
N VAL A 91 -19.38 -2.15 30.09
CA VAL A 91 -20.21 -1.32 30.98
C VAL A 91 -19.44 -0.08 31.42
N LYS A 92 -19.91 1.10 31.04
CA LYS A 92 -19.30 2.37 31.47
C LYS A 92 -19.40 2.53 33.00
N GLY A 93 -18.27 2.83 33.64
CA GLY A 93 -18.21 3.14 35.07
C GLY A 93 -18.29 1.94 36.03
N ARG A 94 -18.22 0.70 35.53
CA ARG A 94 -18.15 -0.48 36.41
C ARG A 94 -16.83 -0.55 37.16
N SER A 95 -16.84 -1.26 38.29
CA SER A 95 -15.61 -1.72 38.94
C SER A 95 -15.04 -2.95 38.25
N VAL A 96 -13.72 -3.08 38.30
CA VAL A 96 -12.94 -4.20 37.77
C VAL A 96 -12.41 -5.01 38.95
N PHE A 97 -12.38 -6.34 38.82
CA PHE A 97 -11.83 -7.21 39.85
C PHE A 97 -10.30 -7.15 39.83
N GLU A 98 -9.65 -7.08 40.99
CA GLU A 98 -8.22 -6.82 41.07
C GLU A 98 -7.40 -7.94 40.40
N ASN A 99 -7.75 -9.21 40.62
CA ASN A 99 -7.09 -10.33 39.97
C ASN A 99 -7.25 -10.30 38.43
N ILE A 100 -8.38 -9.82 37.91
CA ILE A 100 -8.57 -9.63 36.47
C ILE A 100 -7.69 -8.49 35.95
N ARG A 101 -7.60 -7.39 36.69
CA ARG A 101 -6.73 -6.26 36.32
C ARG A 101 -5.26 -6.67 36.26
N GLU A 102 -4.78 -7.45 37.22
CA GLU A 102 -3.42 -7.98 37.24
C GLU A 102 -3.14 -8.84 36.00
N LEU A 103 -4.01 -9.83 35.73
CA LEU A 103 -3.88 -10.70 34.55
C LEU A 103 -3.90 -9.92 33.24
N VAL A 104 -4.82 -8.95 33.10
CA VAL A 104 -4.91 -8.13 31.89
C VAL A 104 -3.67 -7.26 31.72
N SER A 105 -3.13 -6.70 32.80
CA SER A 105 -1.92 -5.86 32.74
C SER A 105 -0.68 -6.65 32.28
N GLU A 106 -0.65 -7.96 32.53
CA GLU A 106 0.41 -8.86 32.05
C GLU A 106 0.27 -9.25 30.58
N MET A 107 -0.95 -9.16 30.02
CA MET A 107 -1.30 -9.86 28.77
C MET A 107 -1.83 -8.95 27.67
N PHE A 108 -2.16 -7.69 27.96
CA PHE A 108 -2.89 -6.82 27.02
C PHE A 108 -2.15 -6.54 25.71
N ASP A 109 -0.84 -6.82 25.65
CA ASP A 109 0.01 -6.73 24.47
C ASP A 109 0.31 -8.06 23.79
N ASP A 110 -0.39 -9.13 24.20
CA ASP A 110 -0.37 -10.44 23.57
C ASP A 110 -1.69 -10.69 22.80
N TYR A 111 -1.62 -11.35 21.65
CA TYR A 111 -2.83 -11.69 20.88
C TYR A 111 -2.68 -12.99 20.07
N ILE A 112 -3.80 -13.54 19.63
CA ILE A 112 -3.87 -14.77 18.86
C ILE A 112 -3.81 -14.45 17.37
N ARG A 113 -3.07 -15.24 16.59
CA ARG A 113 -3.17 -15.22 15.12
C ARG A 113 -3.03 -16.63 14.55
N ARG A 114 -3.33 -16.78 13.27
CA ARG A 114 -2.99 -18.00 12.50
C ARG A 114 -1.50 -18.00 12.18
N SER A 115 -0.85 -19.17 12.18
CA SER A 115 0.61 -19.32 12.08
C SER A 115 1.22 -18.69 10.82
N ASP A 116 0.49 -18.70 9.70
CA ASP A 116 0.93 -18.10 8.43
C ASP A 116 0.29 -16.72 8.16
N SER A 117 -0.30 -16.11 9.19
CA SER A 117 -0.99 -14.83 9.11
C SER A 117 -0.35 -13.81 10.02
N VAL A 118 -0.27 -12.55 9.60
CA VAL A 118 0.04 -11.43 10.49
C VAL A 118 -1.21 -10.88 11.18
N ALA A 119 -2.41 -11.11 10.64
CA ALA A 119 -3.66 -10.53 11.13
C ALA A 119 -4.09 -11.14 12.48
N PRO A 120 -4.57 -10.32 13.45
CA PRO A 120 -5.14 -10.83 14.68
C PRO A 120 -6.35 -11.73 14.38
N LEU A 121 -6.47 -12.85 15.06
CA LEU A 121 -7.59 -13.77 14.90
C LEU A 121 -8.87 -13.08 15.36
N PHE A 122 -9.94 -13.16 14.56
CA PHE A 122 -11.29 -12.85 15.02
C PHE A 122 -11.78 -13.99 15.93
N SER A 123 -11.22 -14.04 17.14
CA SER A 123 -11.38 -15.09 18.14
C SER A 123 -12.77 -14.99 18.78
N THR A 124 -13.80 -15.35 18.02
CA THR A 124 -15.16 -15.43 18.53
C THR A 124 -15.24 -16.34 19.76
N TYR A 125 -16.12 -16.01 20.69
CA TYR A 125 -16.40 -16.79 21.88
C TYR A 125 -17.84 -16.54 22.32
N CYS A 126 -18.35 -17.43 23.17
CA CYS A 126 -19.69 -17.33 23.74
C CYS A 126 -19.74 -18.06 25.08
N ASP A 127 -20.74 -17.75 25.90
CA ASP A 127 -20.99 -18.41 27.20
C ASP A 127 -20.86 -19.94 27.09
N GLY A 128 -21.46 -20.56 26.07
CA GLY A 128 -21.32 -21.99 25.79
C GLY A 128 -22.23 -22.91 26.60
N ILE A 129 -23.01 -22.37 27.56
CA ILE A 129 -24.10 -23.09 28.23
C ILE A 129 -25.44 -22.69 27.62
N ARG A 130 -25.71 -21.40 27.53
CA ARG A 130 -26.98 -20.86 27.00
C ARG A 130 -26.94 -20.64 25.50
N VAL A 131 -25.74 -20.39 24.96
CA VAL A 131 -25.50 -20.08 23.56
C VAL A 131 -24.30 -20.89 23.11
N SER A 132 -24.43 -21.60 21.99
CA SER A 132 -23.32 -22.27 21.31
C SER A 132 -22.85 -21.43 20.12
N CYS A 133 -21.54 -21.45 19.87
CA CYS A 133 -20.88 -20.74 18.78
C CYS A 133 -19.74 -21.60 18.24
N ASN A 134 -19.24 -21.27 17.05
CA ASN A 134 -18.09 -21.95 16.45
C ASN A 134 -16.76 -21.61 17.16
N GLY A 135 -16.76 -20.58 18.00
CA GLY A 135 -15.60 -20.14 18.77
C GLY A 135 -15.49 -20.80 20.14
N MET A 136 -14.71 -20.19 21.02
CA MET A 136 -14.48 -20.73 22.35
C MET A 136 -15.73 -20.67 23.23
N SER A 137 -16.02 -21.77 23.92
CA SER A 137 -16.98 -21.79 25.02
C SER A 137 -16.31 -21.29 26.29
N GLN A 138 -16.84 -20.23 26.89
CA GLN A 138 -16.30 -19.67 28.13
C GLN A 138 -16.42 -20.68 29.28
N TRP A 139 -17.58 -21.31 29.47
CA TRP A 139 -17.72 -22.37 30.48
C TRP A 139 -16.96 -23.67 30.14
N GLY A 140 -16.87 -24.03 28.87
CA GLY A 140 -16.07 -25.18 28.45
C GLY A 140 -14.58 -24.99 28.71
N SER A 141 -14.08 -23.74 28.64
CA SER A 141 -12.70 -23.42 29.05
C SER A 141 -12.44 -23.71 30.54
N VAL A 142 -13.46 -23.57 31.40
CA VAL A 142 -13.35 -23.91 32.83
C VAL A 142 -13.18 -25.42 33.01
N ALA A 143 -14.00 -26.22 32.34
CA ALA A 143 -13.90 -27.68 32.39
C ALA A 143 -12.51 -28.17 31.95
N LEU A 144 -12.00 -27.65 30.83
CA LEU A 144 -10.65 -27.98 30.35
C LEU A 144 -9.56 -27.55 31.34
N ALA A 145 -9.69 -26.37 31.95
CA ALA A 145 -8.74 -25.92 32.97
C ALA A 145 -8.74 -26.81 34.21
N GLU A 146 -9.91 -27.30 34.64
CA GLU A 146 -10.04 -28.27 35.74
C GLU A 146 -9.42 -29.64 35.40
N GLU A 147 -9.43 -30.01 34.12
CA GLU A 147 -8.71 -31.18 33.59
C GLU A 147 -7.19 -30.96 33.47
N GLY A 148 -6.69 -29.76 33.80
CA GLY A 148 -5.26 -29.43 33.83
C GLY A 148 -4.72 -28.83 32.54
N TYR A 149 -5.57 -28.47 31.58
CA TYR A 149 -5.14 -27.80 30.35
C TYR A 149 -4.57 -26.41 30.66
N THR A 150 -3.46 -26.08 30.00
CA THR A 150 -2.87 -24.74 30.01
C THR A 150 -3.72 -23.75 29.20
N PRO A 151 -3.58 -22.42 29.40
CA PRO A 151 -4.30 -21.43 28.60
C PRO A 151 -4.16 -21.64 27.09
N TYR A 152 -2.96 -21.97 26.63
CA TYR A 152 -2.69 -22.14 25.19
C TYR A 152 -3.24 -23.47 24.65
N GLU A 153 -3.30 -24.53 25.45
CA GLU A 153 -3.96 -25.78 25.05
C GLU A 153 -5.49 -25.61 24.95
N ILE A 154 -6.09 -24.82 25.86
CA ILE A 154 -7.51 -24.44 25.77
C ILE A 154 -7.76 -23.66 24.48
N LEU A 155 -6.92 -22.67 24.16
CA LEU A 155 -7.06 -21.92 22.91
C LEU A 155 -6.94 -22.81 21.68
N ARG A 156 -5.97 -23.73 21.63
CA ARG A 156 -5.81 -24.69 20.52
C ARG A 156 -6.99 -25.65 20.40
N TYR A 157 -7.55 -26.08 21.53
CA TYR A 157 -8.75 -26.93 21.53
C TYR A 157 -9.91 -26.28 20.78
N TYR A 158 -10.14 -24.98 20.96
CA TYR A 158 -11.26 -24.27 20.34
C TYR A 158 -10.95 -23.66 18.97
N TYR A 159 -9.72 -23.19 18.75
CA TYR A 159 -9.37 -22.44 17.55
C TYR A 159 -8.53 -23.24 16.55
N GLY A 160 -8.11 -24.46 16.88
CA GLY A 160 -7.27 -25.31 16.06
C GLY A 160 -5.78 -25.21 16.43
N ASP A 161 -4.99 -26.16 15.95
CA ASP A 161 -3.55 -26.24 16.24
C ASP A 161 -2.71 -25.24 15.44
N ASP A 162 -3.29 -24.59 14.43
CA ASP A 162 -2.67 -23.64 13.52
C ASP A 162 -2.64 -22.20 14.07
N ILE A 163 -2.91 -22.01 15.36
CA ILE A 163 -2.79 -20.71 16.03
C ILE A 163 -1.44 -20.52 16.73
N GLU A 164 -1.03 -19.27 16.85
CA GLU A 164 0.09 -18.87 17.70
C GLU A 164 -0.25 -17.64 18.54
N LEU A 165 0.49 -17.48 19.64
CA LEU A 165 0.45 -16.29 20.48
C LEU A 165 1.58 -15.35 20.08
N VAL A 166 1.21 -14.19 19.54
CA VAL A 166 2.13 -13.06 19.45
C VAL A 166 2.28 -12.46 20.83
N ARG A 167 3.53 -12.20 21.24
CA ARG A 167 3.83 -11.64 22.56
C ARG A 167 4.55 -10.32 22.46
N ASN A 168 4.28 -9.43 23.42
CA ASN A 168 4.90 -8.10 23.52
C ASN A 168 4.78 -7.28 22.22
N ALA A 169 3.57 -7.24 21.66
CA ALA A 169 3.31 -6.46 20.47
C ALA A 169 3.51 -4.95 20.75
N PRO A 170 4.11 -4.20 19.81
CA PRO A 170 4.40 -2.79 20.04
C PRO A 170 3.13 -1.98 20.26
N ILE A 171 3.19 -1.07 21.23
CA ILE A 171 2.11 -0.12 21.54
C ILE A 171 2.37 1.18 20.79
N ALA A 172 1.38 1.68 20.06
CA ALA A 172 1.47 3.00 19.47
C ALA A 172 0.09 3.67 19.33
N GLY A 173 0.13 5.00 19.24
CA GLY A 173 -1.02 5.80 18.83
C GLY A 173 -1.54 5.40 17.45
N ARG A 174 -2.86 5.52 17.26
CA ARG A 174 -3.48 5.14 15.99
C ARG A 174 -3.26 6.17 14.90
N SER A 175 -3.00 5.70 13.69
CA SER A 175 -3.10 6.48 12.45
C SER A 175 -4.19 5.89 11.54
N GLN A 176 -4.83 6.72 10.72
CA GLN A 176 -5.74 6.23 9.68
C GLN A 176 -4.96 5.36 8.68
N SER A 177 -5.55 4.25 8.23
CA SER A 177 -4.92 3.40 7.21
C SER A 177 -4.90 4.07 5.83
N ALA A 178 -5.92 4.89 5.54
CA ALA A 178 -6.02 5.57 4.25
C ALA A 178 -4.95 6.64 4.09
N PRO A 179 -4.30 6.72 2.92
CA PRO A 179 -3.28 7.72 2.67
C PRO A 179 -3.88 9.14 2.70
N GLU A 180 -3.16 10.09 3.30
CA GLU A 180 -3.61 11.48 3.42
C GLU A 180 -3.86 12.14 2.05
N THR A 181 -3.06 11.76 1.05
CA THR A 181 -3.27 12.16 -0.35
C THR A 181 -3.73 10.98 -1.18
N ALA A 182 -4.72 11.22 -2.03
CA ALA A 182 -5.22 10.20 -2.95
C ALA A 182 -4.11 9.68 -3.89
N LEU A 183 -4.12 8.37 -4.17
CA LEU A 183 -3.19 7.75 -5.12
C LEU A 183 -3.76 7.84 -6.54
N ARG A 184 -2.90 8.10 -7.50
CA ARG A 184 -3.22 8.24 -8.93
C ARG A 184 -1.98 7.93 -9.75
N ILE A 185 -2.11 7.96 -11.08
CA ILE A 185 -0.98 7.78 -11.99
C ILE A 185 0.26 8.59 -11.54
N GLY A 186 1.41 7.92 -11.50
CA GLY A 186 2.70 8.47 -11.06
C GLY A 186 2.97 8.32 -9.55
N ALA A 187 1.95 7.99 -8.74
CA ALA A 187 2.17 7.66 -7.33
C ALA A 187 3.05 6.42 -7.20
N THR A 188 3.96 6.42 -6.22
CA THR A 188 4.81 5.29 -5.90
C THR A 188 4.84 5.02 -4.40
N GLY A 189 5.16 3.78 -4.01
CA GLY A 189 5.39 3.39 -2.62
C GLY A 189 4.50 2.24 -2.12
N ASP A 190 4.62 1.92 -0.83
CA ASP A 190 3.93 0.77 -0.23
C ASP A 190 2.40 0.88 -0.25
N ASP A 191 1.84 2.09 -0.22
CA ASP A 191 0.39 2.28 -0.33
C ASP A 191 -0.13 1.87 -1.71
N VAL A 192 0.65 2.15 -2.77
CA VAL A 192 0.33 1.70 -4.12
C VAL A 192 0.48 0.19 -4.22
N ARG A 193 1.56 -0.38 -3.66
CA ARG A 193 1.77 -1.84 -3.62
C ARG A 193 0.62 -2.54 -2.90
N THR A 194 0.18 -1.97 -1.78
CA THR A 194 -0.98 -2.45 -1.00
C THR A 194 -2.23 -2.47 -1.85
N VAL A 195 -2.51 -1.39 -2.59
CA VAL A 195 -3.65 -1.33 -3.52
C VAL A 195 -3.54 -2.40 -4.60
N GLN A 196 -2.37 -2.57 -5.22
CA GLN A 196 -2.16 -3.56 -6.29
C GLN A 196 -2.38 -5.00 -5.79
N ILE A 197 -1.85 -5.34 -4.61
CA ILE A 197 -2.03 -6.65 -3.98
C ILE A 197 -3.51 -6.90 -3.66
N ARG A 198 -4.16 -5.92 -3.02
CA ARG A 198 -5.58 -6.04 -2.65
C ARG A 198 -6.49 -6.13 -3.87
N LEU A 199 -6.24 -5.33 -4.90
CA LEU A 199 -7.00 -5.40 -6.17
C LEU A 199 -6.84 -6.76 -6.84
N ASN A 200 -5.63 -7.32 -6.88
CA ASN A 200 -5.41 -8.65 -7.43
C ASN A 200 -6.17 -9.73 -6.65
N ARG A 201 -6.10 -9.72 -5.31
CA ARG A 201 -6.82 -10.69 -4.47
C ARG A 201 -8.33 -10.57 -4.62
N VAL A 202 -8.86 -9.35 -4.63
CA VAL A 202 -10.29 -9.09 -4.86
C VAL A 202 -10.68 -9.52 -6.28
N GLY A 203 -9.84 -9.27 -7.29
CA GLY A 203 -10.08 -9.64 -8.68
C GLY A 203 -10.27 -11.13 -8.92
N GLU A 204 -9.74 -12.01 -8.05
CA GLU A 204 -10.02 -13.45 -8.10
C GLU A 204 -11.51 -13.77 -7.89
N ASN A 205 -12.22 -12.98 -7.07
CA ASN A 205 -13.66 -13.09 -6.84
C ASN A 205 -14.49 -12.16 -7.75
N TYR A 206 -13.85 -11.15 -8.37
CA TYR A 206 -14.48 -10.16 -9.24
C TYR A 206 -13.72 -10.08 -10.58
N PRO A 207 -13.96 -11.01 -11.53
CA PRO A 207 -13.15 -11.16 -12.75
C PRO A 207 -13.20 -9.98 -13.73
N SER A 208 -14.11 -9.02 -13.51
CA SER A 208 -14.13 -7.75 -14.27
C SER A 208 -12.97 -6.83 -13.92
N ILE A 209 -12.29 -7.05 -12.79
CA ILE A 209 -11.10 -6.32 -12.38
C ILE A 209 -9.89 -6.98 -13.08
N PRO A 210 -9.21 -6.27 -14.00
CA PRO A 210 -8.05 -6.83 -14.69
C PRO A 210 -6.90 -7.10 -13.72
N LYS A 211 -6.19 -8.21 -13.96
CA LYS A 211 -5.03 -8.58 -13.16
C LYS A 211 -3.87 -7.62 -13.40
N ILE A 212 -3.33 -7.07 -12.31
CA ILE A 212 -2.09 -6.30 -12.30
C ILE A 212 -0.94 -7.30 -12.24
N ILE A 213 -0.16 -7.40 -13.32
CA ILE A 213 0.92 -8.40 -13.43
C ILE A 213 2.03 -8.13 -12.41
N ARG A 214 2.28 -6.85 -12.09
CA ARG A 214 3.38 -6.43 -11.20
C ARG A 214 2.85 -5.58 -10.05
N SER A 215 2.92 -6.13 -8.83
CA SER A 215 2.64 -5.41 -7.58
C SER A 215 3.91 -4.72 -7.06
N ASP A 216 4.48 -3.84 -7.90
CA ASP A 216 5.78 -3.19 -7.69
C ASP A 216 5.67 -1.80 -7.07
N GLY A 217 4.52 -1.44 -6.51
CA GLY A 217 4.34 -0.16 -5.83
C GLY A 217 4.34 1.05 -6.76
N ILE A 218 4.12 0.86 -8.06
CA ILE A 218 4.10 1.94 -9.06
C ILE A 218 2.71 2.06 -9.68
N PHE A 219 2.07 3.22 -9.53
CA PHE A 219 0.72 3.45 -9.99
C PHE A 219 0.79 3.87 -11.47
N SER A 220 0.78 2.89 -12.37
CA SER A 220 0.73 3.10 -13.83
C SER A 220 -0.66 2.79 -14.40
N PHE A 221 -0.78 2.75 -15.73
CA PHE A 221 -2.03 2.51 -16.46
C PHE A 221 -2.72 1.20 -16.06
N ASP A 222 -1.98 0.12 -15.84
CA ASP A 222 -2.55 -1.16 -15.41
C ASP A 222 -3.23 -1.05 -14.04
N THR A 223 -2.63 -0.31 -13.11
CA THR A 223 -3.18 -0.04 -11.78
C THR A 223 -4.38 0.89 -11.89
N GLU A 224 -4.32 1.95 -12.70
CA GLU A 224 -5.47 2.84 -12.92
C GLU A 224 -6.65 2.09 -13.55
N ASN A 225 -6.40 1.25 -14.56
CA ASN A 225 -7.42 0.44 -15.22
C ASN A 225 -8.08 -0.54 -14.23
N ALA A 226 -7.29 -1.19 -13.37
CA ALA A 226 -7.80 -2.03 -12.30
C ALA A 226 -8.63 -1.24 -11.27
N VAL A 227 -8.20 -0.03 -10.89
CA VAL A 227 -8.93 0.86 -10.00
C VAL A 227 -10.27 1.30 -10.63
N ARG A 228 -10.29 1.70 -11.90
CA ARG A 228 -11.53 2.08 -12.60
C ARG A 228 -12.51 0.90 -12.70
N ALA A 229 -11.99 -0.30 -13.00
CA ALA A 229 -12.80 -1.52 -13.05
C ALA A 229 -13.37 -1.87 -11.68
N PHE A 230 -12.56 -1.76 -10.62
CA PHE A 230 -13.01 -1.92 -9.24
C PHE A 230 -14.08 -0.90 -8.86
N GLN A 231 -13.85 0.39 -9.13
CA GLN A 231 -14.81 1.46 -8.85
C GLN A 231 -16.16 1.20 -9.53
N LYS A 232 -16.13 0.75 -10.79
CA LYS A 232 -17.31 0.34 -11.54
C LYS A 232 -18.00 -0.89 -10.93
N ALA A 233 -17.25 -1.91 -10.52
CA ALA A 233 -17.79 -3.13 -9.92
C ALA A 233 -18.46 -2.89 -8.56
N PHE A 234 -18.00 -1.89 -7.81
CA PHE A 234 -18.51 -1.53 -6.48
C PHE A 234 -19.42 -0.30 -6.47
N ASN A 235 -19.85 0.18 -7.65
CA ASN A 235 -20.77 1.32 -7.82
C ASN A 235 -20.33 2.59 -7.08
N ILE A 236 -19.04 2.92 -7.12
CA ILE A 236 -18.48 4.19 -6.62
C ILE A 236 -18.00 5.07 -7.79
N THR A 237 -17.59 6.31 -7.51
CA THR A 237 -17.09 7.24 -8.53
C THR A 237 -15.95 6.61 -9.36
N VAL A 238 -16.10 6.59 -10.68
CA VAL A 238 -15.14 5.99 -11.62
C VAL A 238 -14.16 7.03 -12.14
N ASP A 239 -13.26 7.48 -11.28
CA ASP A 239 -12.26 8.51 -11.58
C ASP A 239 -10.84 7.95 -11.75
N GLY A 240 -10.61 6.66 -11.47
CA GLY A 240 -9.28 6.04 -11.50
C GLY A 240 -8.38 6.44 -10.33
N ILE A 241 -8.91 7.15 -9.35
CA ILE A 241 -8.17 7.71 -8.20
C ILE A 241 -8.51 6.94 -6.94
N VAL A 242 -7.49 6.55 -6.18
CA VAL A 242 -7.65 5.93 -4.87
C VAL A 242 -7.67 7.02 -3.80
N GLY A 243 -8.83 7.66 -3.65
CA GLY A 243 -9.15 8.50 -2.50
C GLY A 243 -9.64 7.67 -1.30
N LYS A 244 -10.03 8.35 -0.21
CA LYS A 244 -10.52 7.68 1.02
C LYS A 244 -11.67 6.70 0.76
N ASN A 245 -12.65 7.08 -0.06
CA ASN A 245 -13.78 6.22 -0.40
C ASN A 245 -13.28 4.93 -1.09
N THR A 246 -12.55 5.05 -2.20
CA THR A 246 -11.96 3.91 -2.92
C THR A 246 -11.10 3.03 -2.02
N TRP A 247 -10.26 3.62 -1.16
CA TRP A 247 -9.38 2.89 -0.23
C TRP A 247 -10.18 2.02 0.73
N TYR A 248 -11.15 2.60 1.45
CA TYR A 248 -11.94 1.84 2.43
C TYR A 248 -12.87 0.82 1.76
N THR A 249 -13.43 1.13 0.59
CA THR A 249 -14.19 0.15 -0.20
C THR A 249 -13.31 -1.04 -0.59
N LEU A 250 -12.09 -0.80 -1.09
CA LEU A 250 -11.15 -1.85 -1.47
C LEU A 250 -10.71 -2.68 -0.27
N GLN A 251 -10.42 -2.04 0.86
CA GLN A 251 -10.07 -2.71 2.11
C GLN A 251 -11.20 -3.61 2.61
N ASN A 252 -12.43 -3.13 2.60
CA ASN A 252 -13.60 -3.93 2.99
C ASN A 252 -13.83 -5.11 2.05
N ALA A 253 -13.70 -4.90 0.73
CA ALA A 253 -13.79 -5.98 -0.25
C ALA A 253 -12.71 -7.03 -0.01
N TYR A 254 -11.47 -6.61 0.20
CA TYR A 254 -10.32 -7.48 0.49
C TYR A 254 -10.55 -8.30 1.77
N PHE A 255 -10.98 -7.67 2.86
CA PHE A 255 -11.25 -8.39 4.11
C PHE A 255 -12.44 -9.34 4.01
N ALA A 256 -13.46 -9.00 3.21
CA ALA A 256 -14.59 -9.88 2.97
C ALA A 256 -14.17 -11.13 2.17
N VAL A 257 -13.41 -10.98 1.09
CA VAL A 257 -12.97 -12.15 0.29
C VAL A 257 -11.99 -13.06 1.05
N ARG A 258 -11.22 -12.52 2.00
CA ARG A 258 -10.33 -13.30 2.88
C ARG A 258 -10.98 -13.73 4.20
N LYS A 259 -12.23 -13.32 4.44
CA LYS A 259 -12.99 -13.60 5.67
C LYS A 259 -12.27 -13.21 6.97
N LEU A 260 -11.55 -12.09 6.99
CA LEU A 260 -10.71 -11.73 8.16
C LEU A 260 -11.51 -11.37 9.43
N THR A 261 -12.83 -11.23 9.31
CA THR A 261 -13.76 -11.02 10.42
C THR A 261 -14.58 -12.27 10.71
N GLU A 262 -14.07 -13.44 10.34
CA GLU A 262 -14.64 -14.76 10.61
C GLU A 262 -13.56 -15.66 11.24
N LEU A 263 -13.98 -16.78 11.82
CA LEU A 263 -13.06 -17.66 12.54
C LEU A 263 -12.13 -18.46 11.61
N ASP A 264 -12.61 -18.80 10.42
CA ASP A 264 -11.94 -19.55 9.34
C ASP A 264 -11.22 -18.63 8.34
N ALA A 265 -10.73 -17.48 8.80
CA ALA A 265 -10.02 -16.50 7.98
C ALA A 265 -8.83 -17.12 7.22
N GLU A 266 -8.66 -16.73 5.95
CA GLU A 266 -7.53 -17.15 5.10
C GLU A 266 -6.18 -16.60 5.61
N GLY A 267 -6.20 -15.51 6.39
CA GLY A 267 -5.01 -14.85 6.95
C GLY A 267 -4.43 -13.76 6.05
N ILE A 268 -3.29 -13.18 6.43
CA ILE A 268 -2.49 -12.26 5.61
C ILE A 268 -1.00 -12.64 5.73
N SER A 269 -0.32 -12.92 4.62
CA SER A 269 1.09 -13.32 4.69
C SER A 269 2.01 -12.14 5.06
N LEU A 270 3.16 -12.42 5.66
CA LEU A 270 4.17 -11.40 5.98
C LEU A 270 4.67 -10.66 4.72
N GLU A 271 4.77 -11.36 3.59
CA GLU A 271 5.21 -10.77 2.32
C GLU A 271 4.27 -9.66 1.83
N GLU A 272 2.96 -9.84 2.01
CA GLU A 272 1.96 -8.84 1.60
C GLU A 272 2.13 -7.53 2.37
N VAL A 273 2.50 -7.59 3.66
CA VAL A 273 2.64 -6.42 4.53
C VAL A 273 4.08 -5.92 4.68
N THR A 274 5.05 -6.61 4.07
CA THR A 274 6.45 -6.19 4.08
C THR A 274 6.62 -4.95 3.23
N GLN A 275 7.20 -3.90 3.82
CA GLN A 275 7.51 -2.66 3.13
C GLN A 275 8.71 -2.86 2.22
N GLN A 276 8.52 -2.55 0.94
CA GLN A 276 9.54 -2.69 -0.10
C GLN A 276 10.06 -1.33 -0.58
N PHE A 277 9.29 -0.26 -0.36
CA PHE A 277 9.65 1.08 -0.79
C PHE A 277 9.79 2.00 0.43
N PRO A 278 10.92 2.71 0.61
CA PRO A 278 10.99 3.67 1.69
C PRO A 278 9.91 4.74 1.48
N SER A 279 9.07 4.94 2.49
CA SER A 279 8.00 5.95 2.49
C SER A 279 8.50 7.39 2.30
N VAL A 280 9.81 7.59 2.49
CA VAL A 280 10.51 8.86 2.30
C VAL A 280 11.90 8.62 1.68
N LEU A 281 12.29 9.41 0.68
CA LEU A 281 13.69 9.46 0.25
C LEU A 281 14.43 10.54 1.04
N ARG A 282 15.66 10.23 1.45
CA ARG A 282 16.53 11.13 2.20
C ARG A 282 17.98 10.79 1.92
N ARG A 283 18.91 11.59 2.43
CA ARG A 283 20.34 11.29 2.33
C ARG A 283 20.64 9.83 2.68
N GLY A 284 21.37 9.15 1.80
CA GLY A 284 21.71 7.73 1.92
C GLY A 284 20.71 6.76 1.26
N SER A 285 19.53 7.22 0.83
CA SER A 285 18.68 6.44 -0.07
C SER A 285 19.39 6.19 -1.40
N THR A 286 19.14 5.03 -2.01
CA THR A 286 19.69 4.67 -3.33
C THR A 286 18.65 3.94 -4.18
N GLY A 287 18.88 3.89 -5.51
CA GLY A 287 18.09 3.10 -6.45
C GLY A 287 17.09 3.92 -7.27
N LEU A 288 16.18 3.23 -7.98
CA LEU A 288 15.33 3.83 -9.02
C LEU A 288 14.47 5.00 -8.53
N GLY A 289 14.04 4.99 -7.26
CA GLY A 289 13.30 6.11 -6.66
C GLY A 289 14.13 7.39 -6.63
N VAL A 290 15.42 7.28 -6.30
CA VAL A 290 16.36 8.40 -6.29
C VAL A 290 16.69 8.83 -7.72
N THR A 291 16.90 7.87 -8.63
CA THR A 291 17.12 8.16 -10.05
C THR A 291 15.95 8.96 -10.65
N SER A 292 14.71 8.57 -10.31
CA SER A 292 13.51 9.28 -10.74
C SER A 292 13.46 10.69 -10.18
N LEU A 293 13.72 10.84 -8.88
CA LEU A 293 13.80 12.15 -8.21
C LEU A 293 14.81 13.06 -8.91
N GLN A 294 16.03 12.58 -9.12
CA GLN A 294 17.12 13.35 -9.72
C GLN A 294 16.80 13.77 -11.16
N TYR A 295 16.22 12.89 -11.96
CA TYR A 295 15.76 13.25 -13.30
C TYR A 295 14.73 14.39 -13.24
N TYR A 296 13.73 14.29 -12.38
CA TYR A 296 12.69 15.33 -12.29
C TYR A 296 13.28 16.66 -11.83
N ILE A 297 14.17 16.66 -10.84
CA ILE A 297 14.89 17.87 -10.40
C ILE A 297 15.66 18.47 -11.57
N SER A 298 16.46 17.68 -12.29
CA SER A 298 17.27 18.16 -13.41
C SER A 298 16.46 18.62 -14.61
N TYR A 299 15.27 18.05 -14.81
CA TYR A 299 14.35 18.55 -15.83
C TYR A 299 13.73 19.88 -15.39
N LEU A 300 13.29 19.98 -14.14
CA LEU A 300 12.68 21.19 -13.58
C LEU A 300 13.69 22.34 -13.47
N SER A 301 14.98 22.07 -13.24
CA SER A 301 16.02 23.11 -13.19
C SER A 301 16.17 23.90 -14.50
N ALA A 302 15.70 23.36 -15.63
CA ALA A 302 15.67 24.08 -16.89
C ALA A 302 14.54 25.13 -16.97
N TYR A 303 13.57 25.08 -16.06
CA TYR A 303 12.38 25.95 -16.03
C TYR A 303 12.27 26.78 -14.75
N TYR A 304 12.93 26.35 -13.66
CA TYR A 304 12.96 27.02 -12.37
C TYR A 304 14.40 27.33 -11.99
N ASP A 305 14.81 28.60 -12.13
CA ASP A 305 16.18 29.05 -11.81
C ASP A 305 16.57 28.82 -10.34
N THR A 306 15.59 28.66 -9.45
CA THR A 306 15.79 28.38 -8.03
C THR A 306 16.08 26.91 -7.73
N ILE A 307 15.92 26.00 -8.69
CA ILE A 307 16.17 24.57 -8.52
C ILE A 307 17.49 24.21 -9.20
N PRO A 308 18.53 23.78 -8.47
CA PRO A 308 19.79 23.38 -9.10
C PRO A 308 19.66 22.01 -9.78
N ALA A 309 20.32 21.86 -10.94
CA ALA A 309 20.45 20.58 -11.61
C ALA A 309 21.30 19.60 -10.78
N VAL A 310 21.00 18.30 -10.88
CA VAL A 310 21.73 17.24 -10.16
C VAL A 310 22.13 16.11 -11.10
N ALA A 311 23.19 15.37 -10.73
CA ALA A 311 23.53 14.14 -11.42
C ALA A 311 22.44 13.08 -11.18
N THR A 312 22.10 12.33 -12.22
CA THR A 312 21.12 11.22 -12.16
C THR A 312 21.85 9.90 -11.92
N ASP A 313 22.51 9.76 -10.77
CA ASP A 313 23.33 8.61 -10.40
C ASP A 313 22.61 7.56 -9.53
N GLY A 314 21.38 7.85 -9.11
CA GLY A 314 20.59 7.00 -8.23
C GLY A 314 21.06 6.99 -6.78
N ILE A 315 21.91 7.92 -6.36
CA ILE A 315 22.43 8.06 -4.99
C ILE A 315 21.95 9.37 -4.38
N PHE A 316 21.22 9.31 -3.27
CA PHE A 316 20.72 10.50 -2.60
C PHE A 316 21.84 11.11 -1.75
N GLY A 317 22.72 11.84 -2.42
CA GLY A 317 23.88 12.50 -1.83
C GLY A 317 23.58 13.91 -1.30
N PRO A 318 24.62 14.64 -0.85
CA PRO A 318 24.49 16.01 -0.35
C PRO A 318 23.90 16.98 -1.38
N GLU A 319 24.25 16.83 -2.66
CA GLU A 319 23.77 17.68 -3.76
C GLU A 319 22.28 17.44 -4.02
N THR A 320 21.84 16.18 -4.04
CA THR A 320 20.41 15.84 -4.16
C THR A 320 19.61 16.38 -2.98
N GLU A 321 20.14 16.31 -1.75
CA GLU A 321 19.46 16.90 -0.59
C GLU A 321 19.32 18.43 -0.68
N ALA A 322 20.38 19.12 -1.10
CA ALA A 322 20.34 20.57 -1.30
C ALA A 322 19.30 20.95 -2.35
N ALA A 323 19.31 20.28 -3.50
CA ALA A 323 18.33 20.51 -4.56
C ALA A 323 16.88 20.22 -4.11
N VAL A 324 16.68 19.19 -3.29
CA VAL A 324 15.37 18.91 -2.69
C VAL A 324 14.91 20.04 -1.77
N ARG A 325 15.79 20.59 -0.92
CA ARG A 325 15.45 21.72 -0.04
C ARG A 325 15.09 22.98 -0.85
N ASP A 326 15.83 23.24 -1.92
CA ASP A 326 15.58 24.40 -2.80
C ASP A 326 14.28 24.22 -3.59
N MET A 327 14.01 23.01 -4.09
CA MET A 327 12.73 22.65 -4.72
C MET A 327 11.56 22.74 -3.74
N GLN A 328 11.70 22.24 -2.52
CA GLN A 328 10.69 22.36 -1.46
C GLN A 328 10.38 23.83 -1.17
N THR A 329 11.42 24.66 -1.04
CA THR A 329 11.27 26.11 -0.87
C THR A 329 10.55 26.75 -2.06
N THR A 330 10.94 26.38 -3.29
CA THR A 330 10.33 26.86 -4.54
C THR A 330 8.83 26.54 -4.60
N PHE A 331 8.42 25.40 -4.07
CA PHE A 331 7.01 24.97 -4.03
C PHE A 331 6.28 25.30 -2.71
N GLY A 332 6.88 26.10 -1.82
CA GLY A 332 6.26 26.51 -0.56
C GLY A 332 6.05 25.37 0.45
N LEU A 333 6.84 24.31 0.37
CA LEU A 333 6.84 23.18 1.30
C LEU A 333 7.88 23.40 2.41
N PRO A 334 7.76 22.69 3.56
CA PRO A 334 8.85 22.63 4.54
C PRO A 334 10.14 22.13 3.89
N ALA A 335 11.22 22.91 3.96
CA ALA A 335 12.51 22.63 3.33
C ALA A 335 13.38 21.69 4.19
N ASP A 336 12.86 20.50 4.51
CA ASP A 336 13.49 19.53 5.40
C ASP A 336 14.51 18.59 4.70
N GLY A 337 14.59 18.62 3.37
CA GLY A 337 15.47 17.77 2.57
C GLY A 337 15.01 16.32 2.47
N ILE A 338 13.79 16.02 2.93
CA ILE A 338 13.19 14.69 2.92
C ILE A 338 12.08 14.65 1.87
N VAL A 339 12.20 13.77 0.90
CA VAL A 339 11.20 13.59 -0.15
C VAL A 339 10.13 12.62 0.34
N GLY A 340 9.16 13.18 1.06
CA GLY A 340 7.90 12.52 1.36
C GLY A 340 6.85 12.75 0.27
N ARG A 341 5.64 12.26 0.55
CA ARG A 341 4.46 12.32 -0.34
C ARG A 341 4.16 13.74 -0.87
N LEU A 342 4.22 14.77 -0.03
CA LEU A 342 3.94 16.16 -0.45
C LEU A 342 4.95 16.67 -1.46
N THR A 343 6.24 16.40 -1.22
CA THR A 343 7.35 16.79 -2.12
C THR A 343 7.23 16.09 -3.47
N TRP A 344 6.96 14.78 -3.47
CA TRP A 344 6.69 14.04 -4.70
C TRP A 344 5.54 14.63 -5.52
N ASN A 345 4.41 14.92 -4.88
CA ASN A 345 3.24 15.47 -5.56
C ASN A 345 3.52 16.85 -6.18
N ALA A 346 4.16 17.75 -5.45
CA ALA A 346 4.47 19.09 -5.95
C ALA A 346 5.39 19.03 -7.18
N MET A 347 6.48 18.27 -7.06
CA MET A 347 7.45 18.07 -8.15
C MET A 347 6.81 17.42 -9.37
N TYR A 348 6.05 16.33 -9.17
CA TYR A 348 5.44 15.59 -10.26
C TYR A 348 4.37 16.41 -10.99
N ASN A 349 3.55 17.18 -10.26
CA ASN A 349 2.57 18.08 -10.87
C ASN A 349 3.25 19.19 -11.69
N ALA A 350 4.34 19.78 -11.19
CA ALA A 350 5.12 20.76 -11.94
C ALA A 350 5.69 20.16 -13.23
N TYR A 351 6.28 18.96 -13.12
CA TYR A 351 6.81 18.22 -14.27
C TYR A 351 5.73 17.95 -15.32
N LEU A 352 4.59 17.36 -14.93
CA LEU A 352 3.47 17.08 -15.83
C LEU A 352 2.89 18.35 -16.47
N GLY A 353 2.81 19.45 -15.72
CA GLY A 353 2.36 20.74 -16.24
C GLY A 353 3.24 21.26 -17.37
N ILE A 354 4.56 21.01 -17.30
CA ILE A 354 5.49 21.37 -18.36
C ILE A 354 5.36 20.40 -19.54
N ILE A 355 5.49 19.09 -19.30
CA ILE A 355 5.54 18.13 -20.41
C ILE A 355 4.20 17.97 -21.12
N GLY A 356 3.07 18.31 -20.49
CA GLY A 356 1.76 18.33 -21.13
C GLY A 356 1.63 19.35 -22.27
N THR A 357 2.59 20.28 -22.39
CA THR A 357 2.68 21.22 -23.52
C THR A 357 3.48 20.67 -24.71
N VAL A 358 4.17 19.54 -24.54
CA VAL A 358 5.00 18.92 -25.58
C VAL A 358 4.12 18.01 -26.45
N PRO A 359 4.05 18.22 -27.79
CA PRO A 359 3.29 17.34 -28.68
C PRO A 359 3.80 15.89 -28.63
N VAL A 360 2.87 14.94 -28.47
CA VAL A 360 3.16 13.50 -28.45
C VAL A 360 2.94 12.90 -29.84
N GLU A 361 3.78 13.33 -30.77
CA GLU A 361 3.74 12.89 -32.16
C GLU A 361 5.13 12.43 -32.60
N TYR A 362 5.18 11.39 -33.42
CA TYR A 362 6.44 10.96 -34.00
C TYR A 362 6.90 11.99 -35.03
N THR A 363 7.99 12.67 -34.71
CA THR A 363 8.71 13.53 -35.65
C THR A 363 10.13 13.05 -35.75
N GLU A 364 10.57 12.76 -36.97
CA GLU A 364 11.88 12.16 -37.20
C GLU A 364 13.02 13.03 -36.65
N GLY A 365 13.92 12.44 -35.88
CA GLY A 365 15.04 13.12 -35.23
C GLY A 365 14.68 13.92 -33.98
N LEU A 366 13.39 14.01 -33.61
CA LEU A 366 12.97 14.63 -32.36
C LEU A 366 12.73 13.58 -31.28
N VAL A 367 13.14 13.94 -30.06
CA VAL A 367 12.87 13.14 -28.86
C VAL A 367 12.07 13.94 -27.85
N VAL A 368 11.15 13.27 -27.17
CA VAL A 368 10.35 13.88 -26.12
C VAL A 368 10.86 13.48 -24.73
N PRO A 369 10.57 14.27 -23.67
CA PRO A 369 10.88 13.88 -22.30
C PRO A 369 10.12 12.61 -21.88
N PHE A 370 10.59 11.96 -20.81
CA PHE A 370 9.90 10.81 -20.22
C PHE A 370 8.42 11.14 -19.93
N PRO A 371 7.45 10.27 -20.24
CA PRO A 371 6.03 10.59 -20.09
C PRO A 371 5.56 10.76 -18.63
N GLY A 372 6.45 10.65 -17.64
CA GLY A 372 6.13 10.72 -16.21
C GLY A 372 5.63 9.38 -15.65
N ILE A 373 5.46 8.38 -16.50
CA ILE A 373 4.83 7.11 -16.18
C ILE A 373 5.63 5.95 -16.75
N ILE A 374 5.74 4.87 -15.97
CA ILE A 374 6.41 3.66 -16.44
C ILE A 374 5.50 2.95 -17.43
N LEU A 375 5.98 2.76 -18.66
CA LEU A 375 5.27 2.01 -19.69
C LEU A 375 5.61 0.53 -19.56
N ARG A 376 4.59 -0.33 -19.54
CA ARG A 376 4.76 -1.79 -19.43
C ARG A 376 3.56 -2.49 -20.02
N VAL A 377 3.59 -3.84 -20.04
CA VAL A 377 2.49 -4.65 -20.58
C VAL A 377 1.13 -4.20 -20.05
N GLY A 378 0.20 -3.95 -20.97
CA GLY A 378 -1.14 -3.46 -20.69
C GLY A 378 -1.30 -1.93 -20.75
N ALA A 379 -0.20 -1.17 -20.89
CA ALA A 379 -0.27 0.27 -21.15
C ALA A 379 -0.82 0.55 -22.56
N GLU A 380 -1.72 1.52 -22.69
CA GLU A 380 -2.26 1.96 -23.98
C GLU A 380 -2.27 3.49 -24.04
N SER A 381 -1.49 4.08 -24.95
CA SER A 381 -1.39 5.54 -25.12
C SER A 381 -0.58 5.93 -26.36
N ASP A 382 -0.66 7.20 -26.76
CA ASP A 382 0.23 7.77 -27.78
C ASP A 382 1.72 7.72 -27.39
N GLN A 383 2.03 7.69 -26.10
CA GLN A 383 3.41 7.52 -25.61
C GLN A 383 3.95 6.11 -25.90
N VAL A 384 3.10 5.09 -25.81
CA VAL A 384 3.45 3.73 -26.21
C VAL A 384 3.65 3.65 -27.72
N ARG A 385 2.80 4.32 -28.50
CA ARG A 385 2.94 4.39 -29.96
C ARG A 385 4.27 5.05 -30.32
N LEU A 386 4.60 6.18 -29.70
CA LEU A 386 5.86 6.88 -29.91
C LEU A 386 7.08 6.02 -29.53
N LEU A 387 7.03 5.32 -28.39
CA LEU A 387 8.04 4.34 -28.01
C LEU A 387 8.21 3.27 -29.09
N GLN A 388 7.11 2.72 -29.61
CA GLN A 388 7.14 1.70 -30.67
C GLN A 388 7.79 2.23 -31.95
N GLU A 389 7.58 3.51 -32.29
CA GLU A 389 8.27 4.15 -33.42
C GLU A 389 9.79 4.29 -33.18
N TYR A 390 10.22 4.69 -31.97
CA TYR A 390 11.64 4.70 -31.62
C TYR A 390 12.27 3.30 -31.72
N LEU A 391 11.59 2.28 -31.19
CA LEU A 391 12.02 0.89 -31.26
C LEU A 391 12.14 0.40 -32.71
N ASN A 392 11.17 0.75 -33.56
CA ASN A 392 11.20 0.39 -34.98
C ASN A 392 12.33 1.06 -35.75
N PHE A 393 12.68 2.30 -35.41
CA PHE A 393 13.84 2.96 -36.00
C PHE A 393 15.14 2.28 -35.55
N ILE A 394 15.27 1.97 -34.26
CA ILE A 394 16.43 1.24 -33.72
C ILE A 394 16.56 -0.14 -34.40
N ALA A 395 15.45 -0.87 -34.57
CA ALA A 395 15.41 -2.17 -35.22
C ALA A 395 15.89 -2.18 -36.69
N GLN A 396 15.97 -1.02 -37.36
CA GLN A 396 16.56 -0.93 -38.70
C GLN A 396 18.09 -1.03 -38.69
N TYR A 397 18.73 -0.76 -37.56
CA TYR A 397 20.19 -0.74 -37.40
C TYR A 397 20.70 -1.78 -36.40
N GLU A 398 19.82 -2.31 -35.53
CA GLU A 398 20.16 -3.29 -34.50
C GLU A 398 19.41 -4.61 -34.71
N ASP A 399 20.06 -5.59 -35.35
CA ASP A 399 19.45 -6.88 -35.75
C ASP A 399 18.80 -7.66 -34.60
N ASN A 400 19.27 -7.45 -33.37
CA ASN A 400 18.76 -8.14 -32.18
C ASN A 400 17.51 -7.49 -31.57
N VAL A 401 17.04 -6.36 -32.10
CA VAL A 401 15.86 -5.64 -31.62
C VAL A 401 14.66 -5.97 -32.53
N PRO A 402 13.68 -6.75 -32.05
CA PRO A 402 12.49 -7.06 -32.83
C PRO A 402 11.67 -5.81 -33.17
N ALA A 403 11.26 -5.69 -34.44
CA ALA A 403 10.30 -4.69 -34.87
C ALA A 403 8.89 -4.97 -34.29
N VAL A 404 8.10 -3.92 -34.13
CA VAL A 404 6.78 -3.93 -33.49
C VAL A 404 5.78 -3.13 -34.34
N ASN A 405 4.48 -3.38 -34.15
CA ASN A 405 3.46 -2.53 -34.76
C ASN A 405 3.21 -1.32 -33.84
N PRO A 406 3.24 -0.07 -34.34
CA PRO A 406 3.02 1.14 -33.55
C PRO A 406 1.51 1.35 -33.27
N THR A 407 0.92 0.42 -32.52
CA THR A 407 -0.52 0.38 -32.23
C THR A 407 -0.91 1.32 -31.08
N GLY A 408 0.06 1.77 -30.28
CA GLY A 408 -0.21 2.44 -29.02
C GLY A 408 -0.53 1.50 -27.87
N TYR A 409 -0.58 0.19 -28.08
CA TYR A 409 -0.78 -0.82 -27.04
C TYR A 409 0.52 -1.57 -26.73
N PHE A 410 0.93 -1.58 -25.47
CA PHE A 410 2.15 -2.22 -24.99
C PHE A 410 1.84 -3.70 -24.73
N GLY A 411 1.98 -4.51 -25.78
CA GLY A 411 1.82 -5.96 -25.71
C GLY A 411 3.15 -6.70 -25.51
N SER A 412 3.09 -8.04 -25.58
CA SER A 412 4.25 -8.92 -25.46
C SER A 412 5.35 -8.65 -26.51
N MET A 413 4.98 -8.22 -27.72
CA MET A 413 5.95 -7.83 -28.76
C MET A 413 6.73 -6.56 -28.36
N THR A 414 6.05 -5.58 -27.78
CA THR A 414 6.68 -4.35 -27.27
C THR A 414 7.58 -4.67 -26.08
N GLU A 415 7.13 -5.52 -25.16
CA GLU A 415 7.96 -6.01 -24.05
C GLU A 415 9.21 -6.73 -24.56
N ALA A 416 9.09 -7.60 -25.56
CA ALA A 416 10.24 -8.30 -26.15
C ALA A 416 11.25 -7.35 -26.80
N SER A 417 10.78 -6.32 -27.50
CA SER A 417 11.62 -5.29 -28.12
C SER A 417 12.32 -4.43 -27.05
N VAL A 418 11.61 -4.01 -26.01
CA VAL A 418 12.19 -3.30 -24.86
C VAL A 418 13.23 -4.15 -24.13
N LEU A 419 12.95 -5.44 -23.90
CA LEU A 419 13.92 -6.37 -23.30
C LEU A 419 15.19 -6.51 -24.14
N ALA A 420 15.06 -6.52 -25.47
CA ALA A 420 16.21 -6.56 -26.37
C ALA A 420 17.07 -5.30 -26.24
N VAL A 421 16.45 -4.12 -26.24
CA VAL A 421 17.19 -2.85 -26.06
C VAL A 421 17.80 -2.73 -24.67
N GLN A 422 17.10 -3.14 -23.61
CA GLN A 422 17.67 -3.15 -22.25
C GLN A 422 18.91 -4.03 -22.18
N ARG A 423 18.90 -5.22 -22.79
CA ARG A 423 20.08 -6.10 -22.85
C ARG A 423 21.20 -5.49 -23.69
N LEU A 424 20.87 -4.91 -24.83
CA LEU A 424 21.83 -4.22 -25.71
C LEU A 424 22.59 -3.12 -24.95
N LEU A 425 21.88 -2.36 -24.13
CA LEU A 425 22.41 -1.22 -23.38
C LEU A 425 22.91 -1.58 -21.98
N GLY A 426 22.93 -2.87 -21.61
CA GLY A 426 23.37 -3.33 -20.29
C GLY A 426 22.48 -2.88 -19.12
N LEU A 427 21.24 -2.50 -19.39
CA LEU A 427 20.24 -2.16 -18.39
C LEU A 427 19.60 -3.41 -17.77
N SER A 428 18.99 -3.26 -16.60
CA SER A 428 18.16 -4.31 -16.00
C SER A 428 17.05 -4.72 -16.98
N PRO A 429 16.96 -6.00 -17.39
CA PRO A 429 16.00 -6.47 -18.39
C PRO A 429 14.62 -6.66 -17.78
N THR A 430 14.00 -5.56 -17.37
CA THR A 430 12.69 -5.57 -16.70
C THR A 430 11.54 -5.72 -17.68
N GLY A 431 11.71 -5.41 -18.98
CA GLY A 431 10.62 -5.36 -19.96
C GLY A 431 9.64 -4.20 -19.76
N SER A 432 9.87 -3.36 -18.75
CA SER A 432 9.19 -2.10 -18.54
C SER A 432 10.09 -0.95 -18.96
N VAL A 433 9.50 0.14 -19.44
CA VAL A 433 10.19 1.38 -19.76
C VAL A 433 10.01 2.36 -18.61
N ASP A 434 10.96 2.29 -17.67
CA ASP A 434 11.16 3.31 -16.64
C ASP A 434 11.95 4.51 -17.17
N ILE A 435 12.29 5.44 -16.28
CA ILE A 435 12.97 6.68 -16.66
C ILE A 435 14.36 6.45 -17.25
N SER A 436 15.09 5.46 -16.73
CA SER A 436 16.41 5.07 -17.22
C SER A 436 16.30 4.43 -18.60
N THR A 437 15.35 3.51 -18.77
CA THR A 437 15.09 2.83 -20.04
C THR A 437 14.62 3.80 -21.12
N TRP A 438 13.70 4.72 -20.81
CA TRP A 438 13.24 5.73 -21.75
C TRP A 438 14.37 6.64 -22.22
N THR A 439 15.18 7.12 -21.26
CA THR A 439 16.31 8.02 -21.54
C THR A 439 17.33 7.31 -22.44
N ALA A 440 17.64 6.05 -22.14
CA ALA A 440 18.58 5.27 -22.95
C ALA A 440 18.04 4.98 -24.37
N ILE A 441 16.75 4.62 -24.50
CA ILE A 441 16.11 4.38 -25.81
C ILE A 441 16.15 5.64 -26.67
N LYS A 442 15.77 6.80 -26.11
CA LYS A 442 15.73 8.05 -26.88
C LYS A 442 17.13 8.55 -27.26
N GLU A 443 18.13 8.32 -26.42
CA GLU A 443 19.54 8.64 -26.72
C GLU A 443 20.06 7.74 -27.84
N LEU A 444 19.85 6.43 -27.76
CA LEU A 444 20.19 5.51 -28.84
C LEU A 444 19.52 5.88 -30.16
N TYR A 445 18.21 6.19 -30.13
CA TYR A 445 17.48 6.67 -31.30
C TYR A 445 18.11 7.92 -31.91
N ARG A 446 18.42 8.93 -31.08
CA ARG A 446 19.03 10.19 -31.50
C ARG A 446 20.43 9.97 -32.10
N ASP A 447 21.23 9.12 -31.48
CA ASP A 447 22.58 8.82 -31.94
C ASP A 447 22.55 8.10 -33.28
N LEU A 448 21.69 7.08 -33.45
CA LEU A 448 21.48 6.40 -34.73
C LEU A 448 20.94 7.34 -35.80
N TYR A 449 20.04 8.26 -35.43
CA TYR A 449 19.52 9.25 -36.36
C TYR A 449 20.60 10.23 -36.83
N SER A 450 21.40 10.77 -35.91
CA SER A 450 22.45 11.74 -36.23
C SER A 450 23.61 11.11 -37.04
N THR A 451 24.07 9.93 -36.64
CA THR A 451 25.20 9.25 -37.28
C THR A 451 24.89 8.72 -38.68
N ASN A 452 23.66 8.27 -38.94
CA ASN A 452 23.30 7.66 -40.23
C ASN A 452 22.67 8.63 -41.23
N ARG A 453 22.36 9.87 -40.85
CA ARG A 453 21.72 10.86 -41.74
C ARG A 453 22.41 12.22 -41.85
N LEU A 454 23.31 12.57 -40.92
CA LEU A 454 24.16 13.76 -41.09
C LEU A 454 25.51 13.32 -41.68
N GLY A 455 25.57 13.20 -43.01
CA GLY A 455 26.85 13.19 -43.72
C GLY A 455 27.56 14.54 -43.59
N GLU A 456 28.90 14.54 -43.69
CA GLU A 456 29.72 15.77 -43.71
C GLU A 456 29.10 16.82 -44.64
N GLY A 457 28.65 17.95 -44.06
CA GLY A 457 28.24 19.14 -44.81
C GLY A 457 26.75 19.54 -44.78
N GLN A 458 25.87 18.86 -44.02
CA GLN A 458 24.47 19.30 -43.88
C GLN A 458 24.15 19.82 -42.47
N TYR A 459 23.99 21.14 -42.34
CA TYR A 459 23.47 21.79 -41.14
C TYR A 459 21.94 21.94 -41.24
N PRO A 460 21.16 21.66 -40.18
CA PRO A 460 19.78 22.08 -40.12
C PRO A 460 19.74 23.62 -40.09
N GLY A 461 19.09 24.26 -41.08
CA GLY A 461 18.68 25.66 -40.97
C GLY A 461 17.84 25.84 -39.70
N TYR A 462 17.96 26.93 -38.93
CA TYR A 462 17.93 28.33 -39.34
C TYR A 462 18.86 29.23 -38.51
N VAL A 463 19.19 30.40 -39.08
CA VAL A 463 19.70 31.58 -38.36
C VAL A 463 18.52 32.45 -37.92
N VAL A 464 18.45 32.81 -36.64
CA VAL A 464 17.70 33.97 -36.10
C VAL A 464 18.48 34.48 -34.88
N GLY A 465 18.99 35.70 -34.76
CA GLY A 465 19.06 36.84 -35.66
C GLY A 465 20.12 37.80 -35.11
N GLY A 466 20.79 38.51 -36.01
CA GLY A 466 21.60 39.67 -35.66
C GLY A 466 20.80 40.94 -35.93
N SER A 467 20.60 41.74 -34.88
CA SER A 467 20.80 43.19 -34.84
C SER A 467 20.57 43.67 -33.42
#